data_AF-A0A9E0HF14-F1
#
_entry.id   AF-A0A9E0HF14-F1
#
_cell.length_a   1.000
_cell.length_b   1.000
_cell.length_c   1.000
_cell.angle_alpha   90.00
_cell.angle_beta   90.00
_cell.angle_gamma   90.00
#
_symmetry.space_group_name_H-M   'P 1'
#
loop_
_entity.id
_entity.type
_entity.pdbx_description
1 polymer ?
#
loop_
_entity_poly.entity_id
_entity_poly.type
_entity_poly.pdbx_seq_one_letter_code
_entity_poly.pdbx_strand_id
1 'polypeptide(L)'
;MTAAPDRCRKCDAPRPRADQACPRCGLAPEHAEAWAARASLAPTGSLEAAWAEAEAAWEDPAAHEQASAAALATNDFAWLAARYRAVLRARPADAIATYRLELLGKRAAAALTATADPRGPGAGKRMSLIPVAVAVAAIAAGTIYAAYVTRQRVEATGRRRPVEPAVAPTRTAPAPAIAPGPGGR
;
A
#
# COMPACT_ATOMS: atom_id res chain seq x y z
N MET A 1 6.19 -41.75 -27.02
CA MET A 1 7.01 -40.77 -26.30
C MET A 1 6.56 -39.38 -26.73
N THR A 2 5.74 -38.71 -25.93
CA THR A 2 5.25 -37.36 -26.24
C THR A 2 6.40 -36.38 -26.06
N ALA A 3 6.75 -35.61 -27.09
CA ALA A 3 7.78 -34.58 -27.00
C ALA A 3 7.47 -33.64 -25.83
N ALA A 4 8.45 -33.43 -24.95
CA ALA A 4 8.26 -32.57 -23.80
C ALA A 4 8.12 -31.10 -24.27
N PRO A 5 7.25 -30.30 -23.65
CA PRO A 5 7.04 -28.93 -24.09
C PRO A 5 8.29 -28.08 -23.82
N ASP A 6 8.79 -27.42 -24.86
CA ASP A 6 9.93 -26.48 -24.81
C ASP A 6 9.62 -25.20 -24.02
N ARG A 7 8.40 -25.06 -23.48
CA ARG A 7 7.94 -23.89 -22.73
C ARG A 7 7.27 -24.29 -21.42
N CYS A 8 7.44 -23.43 -20.42
CA CYS A 8 6.82 -23.61 -19.12
C CYS A 8 5.30 -23.43 -19.18
N ARG A 9 4.51 -24.40 -18.70
CA ARG A 9 3.04 -24.29 -18.68
C ARG A 9 2.51 -23.11 -17.84
N LYS A 10 3.27 -22.65 -16.83
CA LYS A 10 2.89 -21.53 -15.95
C LYS A 10 3.21 -20.16 -16.53
N CYS A 11 4.44 -19.95 -16.98
CA CYS A 11 4.92 -18.61 -17.37
C CYS A 11 5.32 -18.49 -18.84
N ASP A 12 5.22 -19.57 -19.60
CA ASP A 12 5.52 -19.66 -21.03
C ASP A 12 6.98 -19.34 -21.43
N ALA A 13 7.86 -19.22 -20.43
CA ALA A 13 9.29 -19.06 -20.64
C ALA A 13 9.87 -20.30 -21.33
N PRO A 14 10.86 -20.12 -22.23
CA PRO A 14 11.63 -21.22 -22.77
C PRO A 14 12.21 -22.09 -21.66
N ARG A 15 12.12 -23.41 -21.81
CA ARG A 15 12.73 -24.39 -20.90
C ARG A 15 13.86 -25.10 -21.62
N PRO A 16 15.10 -24.99 -21.14
CA PRO A 16 16.22 -25.69 -21.78
C PRO A 16 16.13 -27.20 -21.57
N ARG A 17 15.50 -27.66 -20.48
CA ARG A 17 15.28 -29.07 -20.19
C ARG A 17 13.94 -29.29 -19.48
N ALA A 18 13.26 -30.39 -19.84
CA ALA A 18 11.92 -30.72 -19.35
C ALA A 18 11.88 -31.32 -17.94
N ASP A 19 13.00 -31.83 -17.46
CA ASP A 19 13.21 -32.43 -16.13
C ASP A 19 13.66 -31.41 -15.07
N GLN A 20 13.91 -30.15 -15.46
CA GLN A 20 14.35 -29.10 -14.53
C GLN A 20 13.24 -28.10 -14.23
N ALA A 21 13.21 -27.57 -13.01
CA ALA A 21 12.31 -26.48 -12.65
C ALA A 21 12.49 -25.30 -13.61
N CYS A 22 11.40 -24.60 -13.93
CA CYS A 22 11.48 -23.44 -14.82
C CYS A 22 12.37 -22.34 -14.21
N PRO A 23 13.41 -21.85 -14.91
CA PRO A 23 14.33 -20.86 -14.35
C PRO A 23 13.67 -19.50 -14.09
N ARG A 24 12.54 -19.21 -14.74
CA ARG A 24 11.81 -17.94 -14.57
C ARG A 24 10.83 -17.95 -13.41
N CYS A 25 10.12 -19.06 -13.19
CA CYS A 25 9.00 -19.10 -12.24
C CYS A 25 9.10 -20.20 -11.18
N GLY A 26 10.16 -21.01 -11.21
CA GLY A 26 10.42 -22.09 -10.26
C GLY A 26 9.47 -23.29 -10.35
N LEU A 27 8.59 -23.36 -11.35
CA LEU A 27 7.67 -24.49 -11.48
C LEU A 27 8.45 -25.77 -11.79
N ALA A 28 8.50 -26.67 -10.81
CA ALA A 28 9.09 -28.00 -10.95
C ALA A 28 8.23 -28.90 -11.87
N PRO A 29 8.83 -29.79 -12.65
CA PRO A 29 8.10 -30.65 -13.60
C PRO A 29 7.03 -31.52 -12.93
N GLU A 30 7.29 -32.05 -11.73
CA GLU A 30 6.36 -32.85 -10.93
C GLU A 30 5.10 -32.09 -10.50
N HIS A 31 5.14 -30.75 -10.49
CA HIS A 31 4.00 -29.89 -10.17
C HIS A 31 3.31 -29.31 -11.40
N ALA A 32 3.84 -29.55 -12.60
CA ALA A 32 3.36 -28.89 -13.81
C ALA A 32 1.94 -29.32 -14.21
N GLU A 33 1.59 -30.60 -14.01
CA GLU A 33 0.25 -31.11 -14.30
C GLU A 33 -0.78 -30.63 -13.30
N ALA A 34 -0.48 -30.72 -11.99
CA ALA A 34 -1.36 -30.21 -10.94
C ALA A 34 -1.61 -28.70 -11.11
N TRP A 35 -0.57 -27.94 -11.48
CA TRP A 35 -0.72 -26.53 -11.80
C TRP A 35 -1.62 -26.30 -13.02
N ALA A 36 -1.42 -27.06 -14.11
CA ALA A 36 -2.21 -26.93 -15.32
C ALA A 36 -3.68 -27.28 -15.08
N ALA A 37 -3.94 -28.35 -14.32
CA ALA A 37 -5.29 -28.74 -13.91
C ALA A 37 -5.96 -27.61 -13.11
N ARG A 38 -5.28 -27.04 -12.12
CA ARG A 38 -5.81 -25.92 -11.33
C ARG A 38 -6.04 -24.67 -12.18
N ALA A 39 -5.14 -24.36 -13.12
CA ALA A 39 -5.28 -23.22 -14.03
C ALA A 39 -6.45 -23.40 -15.03
N SER A 40 -6.83 -24.65 -15.33
CA SER A 40 -7.97 -24.97 -16.18
C SER A 40 -9.33 -24.97 -15.46
N LEU A 41 -9.34 -24.95 -14.12
CA LEU A 41 -10.60 -24.82 -13.38
C LEU A 41 -11.20 -23.44 -13.67
N ALA A 42 -12.46 -23.44 -14.11
CA ALA A 42 -13.22 -22.20 -14.28
C ALA A 42 -13.33 -21.49 -12.91
N PRO A 43 -13.05 -20.19 -12.84
CA PRO A 43 -13.22 -19.44 -11.60
C PRO A 43 -14.71 -19.33 -11.27
N THR A 44 -15.01 -18.90 -10.05
CA THR A 44 -16.39 -18.54 -9.71
C THR A 44 -16.90 -17.43 -10.64
N GLY A 45 -18.19 -17.47 -11.01
CA GLY A 45 -18.72 -16.78 -12.20
C GLY A 45 -18.49 -15.26 -12.30
N SER A 46 -18.27 -14.55 -11.19
CA SER A 46 -18.00 -13.10 -11.24
C SER A 46 -16.70 -12.74 -11.97
N LEU A 47 -15.66 -13.57 -11.86
CA LEU A 47 -14.38 -13.33 -12.55
C LEU A 47 -14.48 -13.62 -14.04
N GLU A 48 -15.23 -14.65 -14.45
CA GLU A 48 -15.40 -14.96 -15.86
C GLU A 48 -16.19 -13.86 -16.59
N ALA A 49 -17.27 -13.37 -15.98
CA ALA A 49 -18.03 -12.24 -16.50
C ALA A 49 -17.18 -10.96 -16.59
N ALA A 50 -16.41 -10.64 -15.53
CA ALA A 50 -15.54 -9.47 -15.53
C ALA A 50 -14.40 -9.58 -16.56
N TRP A 51 -13.88 -10.79 -16.81
CA TRP A 51 -12.92 -11.02 -17.88
C TRP A 51 -13.55 -10.84 -19.26
N ALA A 52 -14.75 -11.38 -19.49
CA ALA A 52 -15.46 -11.23 -20.76
C ALA A 52 -15.71 -9.75 -21.09
N GLU A 53 -16.09 -8.94 -20.08
CA GLU A 53 -16.23 -7.50 -20.23
C GLU A 53 -14.89 -6.83 -20.58
N ALA A 54 -13.81 -7.17 -19.87
CA ALA A 54 -12.48 -6.65 -20.17
C ALA A 54 -11.96 -7.07 -21.57
N GLU A 55 -12.37 -8.23 -22.06
CA GLU A 55 -12.03 -8.70 -23.41
C GLU A 55 -12.84 -7.94 -24.49
N ALA A 56 -14.12 -7.68 -24.23
CA ALA A 56 -14.98 -6.89 -25.12
C ALA A 56 -14.57 -5.41 -25.15
N ALA A 57 -14.17 -4.85 -24.01
CA ALA A 57 -13.75 -3.47 -23.82
C ALA A 57 -12.24 -3.37 -23.54
N TRP A 58 -11.42 -3.97 -24.41
CA TRP A 58 -9.96 -4.10 -24.20
C TRP A 58 -9.21 -2.79 -23.96
N GLU A 59 -9.70 -1.66 -24.51
CA GLU A 59 -9.08 -0.36 -24.31
C GLU A 59 -9.56 0.37 -23.05
N ASP A 60 -10.59 -0.15 -22.36
CA ASP A 60 -11.13 0.44 -21.14
C ASP A 60 -10.33 0.00 -19.90
N PRO A 61 -9.59 0.91 -19.24
CA PRO A 61 -8.86 0.57 -18.03
C PRO A 61 -9.77 0.13 -16.89
N ALA A 62 -11.02 0.59 -16.83
CA ALA A 62 -11.94 0.24 -15.75
C ALA A 62 -12.39 -1.22 -15.82
N ALA A 63 -12.71 -1.74 -17.01
CA ALA A 63 -13.04 -3.16 -17.21
C ALA A 63 -11.91 -4.10 -16.72
N HIS A 64 -10.65 -3.77 -17.02
CA HIS A 64 -9.51 -4.53 -16.51
C HIS A 64 -9.30 -4.45 -14.99
N GLU A 65 -9.63 -3.30 -14.38
CA GLU A 65 -9.62 -3.16 -12.93
C GLU A 65 -10.72 -4.01 -12.29
N GLN A 66 -11.91 -4.06 -12.88
CA GLN A 66 -13.00 -4.94 -12.41
C GLN A 66 -12.59 -6.41 -12.45
N ALA A 67 -11.99 -6.89 -13.56
CA ALA A 67 -11.47 -8.25 -13.65
C ALA A 67 -10.40 -8.53 -12.57
N SER A 68 -9.52 -7.56 -12.31
CA SER A 68 -8.48 -7.70 -11.29
C SER A 68 -9.05 -7.71 -9.87
N ALA A 69 -10.09 -6.91 -9.59
CA ALA A 69 -10.80 -6.89 -8.32
C ALA A 69 -11.55 -8.21 -8.08
N ALA A 70 -12.21 -8.75 -9.11
CA ALA A 70 -12.85 -10.06 -9.04
C ALA A 70 -11.83 -11.18 -8.75
N ALA A 71 -10.65 -11.16 -9.39
CA ALA A 71 -9.59 -12.13 -9.14
C ALA A 71 -9.01 -12.04 -7.72
N LEU A 72 -8.92 -10.82 -7.15
CA LEU A 72 -8.53 -10.62 -5.76
C LEU A 72 -9.57 -11.20 -4.80
N ALA A 73 -10.87 -10.95 -5.05
CA ALA A 73 -11.95 -11.43 -4.20
C ALA A 73 -12.02 -12.97 -4.12
N THR A 74 -11.63 -13.67 -5.18
CA THR A 74 -11.69 -15.14 -5.27
C THR A 74 -10.32 -15.82 -5.13
N ASN A 75 -9.25 -15.03 -5.00
CA ASN A 75 -7.85 -15.50 -4.98
C ASN A 75 -7.44 -16.28 -6.27
N ASP A 76 -8.01 -15.92 -7.42
CA ASP A 76 -7.79 -16.58 -8.71
C ASP A 76 -6.83 -15.81 -9.64
N PHE A 77 -5.81 -15.16 -9.07
CA PHE A 77 -4.78 -14.43 -9.83
C PHE A 77 -4.11 -15.28 -10.92
N ALA A 78 -3.93 -16.58 -10.66
CA ALA A 78 -3.29 -17.49 -11.60
C ALA A 78 -4.11 -17.65 -12.89
N TRP A 79 -5.44 -17.74 -12.77
CA TRP A 79 -6.35 -17.85 -13.90
C TRP A 79 -6.33 -16.58 -14.74
N LEU A 80 -6.48 -15.41 -14.11
CA LEU A 80 -6.46 -14.13 -14.82
C LEU A 80 -5.11 -13.88 -15.50
N ALA A 81 -3.99 -14.22 -14.84
CA ALA A 81 -2.67 -14.14 -15.45
C ALA A 81 -2.53 -15.04 -16.69
N ALA A 82 -3.15 -16.23 -16.68
CA ALA A 82 -3.13 -17.14 -17.82
C ALA A 82 -3.86 -16.54 -19.04
N ARG A 83 -4.97 -15.82 -18.81
CA ARG A 83 -5.71 -15.10 -19.85
C ARG A 83 -4.89 -13.98 -20.48
N TYR A 84 -4.26 -13.11 -19.69
CA TYR A 84 -3.35 -12.09 -20.23
C TYR A 84 -2.15 -12.69 -20.98
N ARG A 85 -1.59 -13.82 -20.52
CA ARG A 85 -0.54 -14.53 -21.28
C ARG A 85 -1.05 -15.12 -22.59
N ALA A 86 -2.29 -15.61 -22.63
CA ALA A 86 -2.92 -16.06 -23.88
C ALA A 86 -3.04 -14.90 -24.88
N VAL A 87 -3.45 -13.72 -24.41
CA VAL A 87 -3.45 -12.51 -25.23
C VAL A 87 -2.05 -12.19 -25.75
N LEU A 88 -1.01 -12.22 -24.91
CA LEU A 88 0.37 -11.96 -25.36
C LEU A 88 0.91 -13.00 -26.35
N ARG A 89 0.42 -14.25 -26.31
CA ARG A 89 0.77 -15.23 -27.35
C ARG A 89 0.15 -14.85 -28.71
N ALA A 90 -1.08 -14.35 -28.71
CA ALA A 90 -1.77 -13.91 -29.92
C ALA A 90 -1.28 -12.53 -30.40
N ARG A 91 -0.95 -11.63 -29.46
CA ARG A 91 -0.54 -10.24 -29.66
C ARG A 91 0.70 -9.92 -28.81
N PRO A 92 1.91 -10.30 -29.26
CA PRO A 92 3.13 -10.15 -28.45
C PRO A 92 3.49 -8.72 -28.05
N ALA A 93 3.04 -7.72 -28.82
CA ALA A 93 3.28 -6.31 -28.57
C ALA A 93 2.13 -5.61 -27.82
N ASP A 94 1.18 -6.36 -27.25
CA ASP A 94 0.04 -5.78 -26.52
C ASP A 94 0.51 -5.14 -25.20
N ALA A 95 0.54 -3.81 -25.19
CA ALA A 95 0.98 -3.01 -24.04
C ALA A 95 0.05 -3.16 -22.83
N ILE A 96 -1.25 -3.33 -23.06
CA ILE A 96 -2.25 -3.48 -22.00
C ILE A 96 -2.06 -4.82 -21.29
N ALA A 97 -1.98 -5.92 -22.03
CA ALA A 97 -1.73 -7.24 -21.43
C ALA A 97 -0.40 -7.28 -20.67
N THR A 98 0.65 -6.65 -21.21
CA THR A 98 1.97 -6.58 -20.54
C THR A 98 1.88 -5.84 -19.21
N TYR A 99 1.30 -4.63 -19.22
CA TYR A 99 1.11 -3.82 -18.02
C TYR A 99 0.24 -4.52 -16.97
N ARG A 100 -0.89 -5.09 -17.39
CA ARG A 100 -1.82 -5.79 -16.50
C ARG A 100 -1.19 -7.03 -15.88
N LEU A 101 -0.40 -7.78 -16.62
CA LEU A 101 0.31 -8.94 -16.09
C LEU A 101 1.34 -8.55 -15.01
N GLU A 102 2.07 -7.46 -15.20
CA GLU A 102 3.01 -6.93 -14.21
C GLU A 102 2.28 -6.48 -12.93
N LEU A 103 1.22 -5.68 -13.09
CA LEU A 103 0.41 -5.18 -11.98
C LEU A 103 -0.23 -6.34 -11.18
N LEU A 104 -0.73 -7.34 -11.88
CA LEU A 104 -1.32 -8.54 -11.26
C LEU A 104 -0.28 -9.31 -10.44
N GLY A 105 0.97 -9.40 -10.93
CA GLY A 105 2.08 -9.97 -10.18
C GLY A 105 2.37 -9.23 -8.87
N LYS A 106 2.39 -7.89 -8.91
CA LYS A 106 2.55 -7.04 -7.71
C LYS A 106 1.41 -7.25 -6.71
N ARG A 107 0.16 -7.29 -7.19
CA ARG A 107 -1.03 -7.52 -6.35
C ARG A 107 -1.03 -8.91 -5.72
N ALA A 108 -0.69 -9.95 -6.48
CA ALA A 108 -0.58 -11.31 -5.95
C ALA A 108 0.52 -11.41 -4.87
N ALA A 109 1.68 -10.78 -5.09
CA ALA A 109 2.75 -10.75 -4.09
C ALA A 109 2.31 -10.01 -2.81
N ALA A 110 1.61 -8.89 -2.95
CA ALA A 110 1.05 -8.15 -1.81
C ALA A 110 0.00 -8.97 -1.06
N ALA A 111 -0.91 -9.64 -1.77
CA ALA A 111 -1.92 -10.51 -1.17
C ALA A 111 -1.30 -11.69 -0.40
N LEU A 112 -0.28 -12.34 -0.96
CA LEU A 112 0.47 -13.40 -0.27
C LEU A 112 1.18 -12.88 0.98
N THR A 113 1.73 -11.66 0.93
CA THR A 113 2.38 -11.04 2.09
C THR A 113 1.37 -10.64 3.16
N ALA A 114 0.19 -10.16 2.77
CA ALA A 114 -0.88 -9.79 3.69
C ALA A 114 -1.53 -11.01 4.37
N THR A 115 -1.59 -12.14 3.66
CA THR A 115 -2.14 -13.42 4.18
C THR A 115 -1.09 -14.31 4.83
N ALA A 116 0.18 -13.94 4.75
CA ALA A 116 1.23 -14.57 5.54
C ALA A 116 0.99 -14.22 7.01
N ASP A 117 0.19 -15.05 7.67
CA ASP A 117 0.05 -15.06 9.12
C ASP A 117 1.46 -15.06 9.73
N PRO A 118 1.83 -14.10 10.59
CA PRO A 118 3.11 -14.13 11.26
C PRO A 118 3.14 -15.35 12.19
N ARG A 119 3.54 -16.51 11.64
CA ARG A 119 3.78 -17.83 12.28
C ARG A 119 3.07 -17.99 13.64
N GLY A 120 2.03 -18.81 13.65
CA GLY A 120 1.16 -19.11 14.79
C GLY A 120 1.82 -19.32 16.17
N PRO A 121 1.00 -19.38 17.23
CA PRO A 121 1.42 -19.29 18.63
C PRO A 121 2.32 -20.47 19.03
N GLY A 122 3.63 -20.33 18.82
CA GLY A 122 4.61 -21.39 19.10
C GLY A 122 6.06 -21.00 18.86
N ALA A 123 6.33 -19.97 18.06
CA ALA A 123 7.66 -19.37 17.91
C ALA A 123 7.71 -17.94 18.50
N GLY A 124 7.05 -17.74 19.63
CA GLY A 124 7.25 -16.54 20.43
C GLY A 124 8.68 -16.52 20.97
N LYS A 125 9.62 -15.87 20.26
CA LYS A 125 10.59 -15.07 21.00
C LYS A 125 9.72 -14.16 21.86
N ARG A 126 9.66 -14.39 23.17
CA ARG A 126 9.03 -13.49 24.14
C ARG A 126 9.58 -12.11 23.84
N MET A 127 8.86 -11.32 23.04
CA MET A 127 9.25 -9.94 22.78
C MET A 127 9.00 -9.28 24.11
N SER A 128 10.10 -9.14 24.85
CA SER A 128 10.10 -8.66 26.21
C SER A 128 9.24 -7.40 26.23
N LEU A 129 8.19 -7.38 27.03
CA LEU A 129 7.36 -6.18 27.22
C LEU A 129 8.15 -5.08 27.96
N ILE A 130 9.35 -5.41 28.45
CA ILE A 130 10.24 -4.50 29.18
C ILE A 130 10.53 -3.22 28.39
N PRO A 131 11.02 -3.22 27.13
CA PRO A 131 11.22 -1.98 26.36
C PRO A 131 9.96 -1.13 26.21
N VAL A 132 8.78 -1.75 26.01
CA VAL A 132 7.51 -1.02 25.91
C VAL A 132 7.12 -0.42 27.26
N ALA A 133 7.22 -1.20 28.33
CA ALA A 133 6.95 -0.74 29.69
C ALA A 133 7.91 0.39 30.12
N VAL A 134 9.19 0.29 29.76
CA VAL A 134 10.20 1.32 30.01
C VAL A 134 9.88 2.60 29.23
N ALA A 135 9.50 2.49 27.95
CA ALA A 135 9.10 3.65 27.16
C ALA A 135 7.87 4.35 27.76
N VAL A 136 6.84 3.59 28.14
CA VAL A 136 5.64 4.13 28.80
C VAL A 136 5.98 4.76 30.15
N ALA A 137 6.83 4.13 30.96
CA ALA A 137 7.26 4.66 32.24
C ALA A 137 8.08 5.95 32.09
N ALA A 138 8.97 6.02 31.09
CA ALA A 138 9.74 7.23 30.80
C ALA A 138 8.84 8.40 30.37
N ILE A 139 7.83 8.13 29.53
CA ILE A 139 6.85 9.14 29.13
C ILE A 139 6.05 9.62 30.35
N ALA A 140 5.57 8.71 31.19
CA ALA A 140 4.82 9.04 32.40
C ALA A 140 5.68 9.83 33.42
N ALA A 141 6.94 9.42 33.63
CA ALA A 141 7.85 10.14 34.50
C ALA A 141 8.15 11.55 33.96
N GLY A 142 8.34 11.69 32.64
CA GLY A 142 8.54 12.97 31.98
C GLY A 142 7.35 13.91 32.14
N THR A 143 6.11 13.42 31.96
CA THR A 143 4.90 14.23 32.13
C THR A 143 4.69 14.65 33.58
N ILE A 144 4.92 13.74 34.54
CA ILE A 144 4.86 14.05 35.98
C ILE A 144 5.91 15.10 36.36
N TYR A 145 7.15 14.95 35.89
CA TYR A 145 8.22 15.90 36.15
C TYR A 145 7.93 17.28 35.57
N ALA A 146 7.44 17.36 34.33
CA ALA A 146 7.03 18.61 33.70
C ALA A 146 5.89 19.30 34.49
N ALA A 147 4.91 18.55 34.97
CA ALA A 147 3.83 19.08 35.80
C ALA A 147 4.34 19.58 37.17
N TYR A 148 5.32 18.89 37.76
CA TYR A 148 5.94 19.31 39.02
C TYR A 148 6.72 20.63 38.86
N VAL A 149 7.57 20.72 37.83
CA VAL A 149 8.37 21.93 37.57
C VAL A 149 7.50 23.13 37.24
N THR A 150 6.40 22.95 36.50
CA THR A 150 5.47 24.04 36.21
C THR A 150 4.77 24.54 37.48
N ARG A 151 4.36 23.66 38.40
CA ARG A 151 3.81 24.07 39.70
C ARG A 151 4.83 24.85 40.55
N GLN A 152 6.06 24.36 40.64
CA GLN A 152 7.11 25.07 41.39
C GLN A 152 7.41 26.45 40.81
N ARG A 153 7.39 26.61 39.48
CA ARG A 153 7.54 27.93 38.87
C ARG A 153 6.39 28.87 39.24
N VAL A 154 5.16 28.38 39.34
CA VAL A 154 4.00 29.18 39.76
C VAL A 154 4.12 29.60 41.23
N GLU A 155 4.61 28.71 42.10
CA GLU A 155 4.84 29.03 43.51
C GLU A 155 6.04 29.97 43.73
N ALA A 156 7.15 29.73 43.02
CA ALA A 156 8.35 30.56 43.09
C ALA A 156 8.17 31.95 42.46
N THR A 157 7.25 32.09 41.48
CA THR A 157 6.84 33.40 40.96
C THR A 157 5.79 34.10 41.82
N GLY A 158 5.60 33.64 43.07
CA GLY A 158 5.15 34.42 44.21
C GLY A 158 4.25 35.59 43.86
N ARG A 159 2.92 35.33 43.90
CA ARG A 159 1.89 36.37 44.04
C ARG A 159 2.15 37.59 43.14
N ARG A 160 1.77 37.50 41.87
CA ARG A 160 1.69 38.69 41.00
C ARG A 160 1.13 39.83 41.83
N ARG A 161 1.95 40.86 42.07
CA ARG A 161 1.47 42.12 42.63
C ARG A 161 0.23 42.48 41.80
N PRO A 162 -0.91 42.82 42.44
CA PRO A 162 -2.03 43.41 41.72
C PRO A 162 -1.45 44.48 40.81
N VAL A 163 -1.73 44.38 39.51
CA VAL A 163 -1.32 45.39 38.54
C VAL A 163 -1.91 46.69 39.06
N GLU A 164 -1.05 47.56 39.58
CA GLU A 164 -1.43 48.93 39.91
C GLU A 164 -1.93 49.54 38.59
N PRO A 165 -3.19 49.98 38.52
CA PRO A 165 -3.78 50.43 37.26
C PRO A 165 -2.90 51.55 36.71
N ALA A 166 -2.31 51.29 35.55
CA ALA A 166 -1.50 52.26 34.85
C ALA A 166 -2.36 53.51 34.63
N VAL A 167 -1.97 54.61 35.29
CA VAL A 167 -2.55 55.93 35.07
C VAL A 167 -2.44 56.20 33.57
N ALA A 168 -3.60 56.34 32.91
CA ALA A 168 -3.66 56.57 31.48
C ALA A 168 -2.83 57.82 31.14
N PRO A 169 -1.87 57.75 30.20
CA PRO A 169 -1.15 58.92 29.76
C PRO A 169 -2.14 59.94 29.23
N THR A 170 -2.07 61.16 29.78
CA THR A 170 -2.91 62.29 29.40
C THR A 170 -2.81 62.48 27.89
N ARG A 171 -3.95 62.32 27.21
CA ARG A 171 -4.09 62.41 25.75
C ARG A 171 -3.56 63.79 25.30
N THR A 172 -2.38 63.81 24.70
CA THR A 172 -1.84 65.01 24.07
C THR A 172 -2.77 65.42 22.93
N ALA A 173 -3.01 66.73 22.81
CA ALA A 173 -3.96 67.34 21.89
C ALA A 173 -3.79 66.86 20.43
N PRO A 174 -4.89 66.78 19.64
CA PRO A 174 -4.84 66.33 18.26
C PRO A 174 -3.95 67.21 17.39
N ALA A 175 -3.14 66.57 16.56
CA ALA A 175 -2.28 67.22 15.57
C ALA A 175 -3.10 68.04 14.57
N PRO A 176 -2.59 69.21 14.13
CA PRO A 176 -3.27 70.05 13.15
C PRO A 176 -3.43 69.36 11.80
N ALA A 177 -4.58 69.57 11.17
CA ALA A 177 -4.98 68.98 9.90
C ALA A 177 -4.00 69.36 8.77
N ILE A 178 -3.46 68.35 8.10
CA ILE A 178 -2.63 68.51 6.89
C ILE A 178 -3.58 68.81 5.72
N ALA A 179 -3.40 69.98 5.08
CA ALA A 179 -4.13 70.36 3.89
C ALA A 179 -3.66 69.53 2.67
N PRO A 180 -4.57 69.12 1.76
CA PRO A 180 -4.20 68.38 0.55
C PRO A 180 -3.42 69.26 -0.42
N GLY A 181 -2.26 68.77 -0.87
CA GLY A 181 -1.44 69.42 -1.89
C GLY A 181 -2.06 69.35 -3.29
N PRO A 182 -1.73 70.30 -4.19
CA PRO A 182 -2.33 70.40 -5.51
C PRO A 182 -1.85 69.27 -6.43
N GLY A 183 -2.81 68.62 -7.09
CA GLY A 183 -2.58 67.54 -8.05
C GLY A 183 -1.78 68.00 -9.28
N GLY A 184 -0.74 67.25 -9.61
CA GLY A 184 0.01 67.35 -10.86
C GLY A 184 -0.65 66.53 -11.97
N ARG A 185 -0.71 67.12 -13.17
CA ARG A 185 -1.16 66.51 -14.42
C ARG A 185 -0.06 65.70 -15.08
#